data_AF-A0AAU5XIT0-F1
#
_entry.id   AF-A0AAU5XIT0-F1
#
_cell.length_a   1.000
_cell.length_b   1.000
_cell.length_c   1.000
_cell.angle_alpha   90.00
_cell.angle_beta   90.00
_cell.angle_gamma   90.00
#
_symmetry.space_group_name_H-M   'P 1'
#
loop_
_entity.id
_entity.type
_entity.pdbx_description
1 polymer ?
#
loop_
_entity_poly.entity_id
_entity_poly.type
_entity_poly.pdbx_seq_one_letter_code
_entity_poly.pdbx_strand_id
1 'polypeptide(L)'
;MTSTAELSAEAISEIASVVSADAGFVGCRSTVWVQGTWAVLSFRLDKDESDRRRAVGLGAITAPDILQFLLGLPTGKPVALEALTPAERSMLRMVPHGTVLVSAGMVIRQAVPPLGVEMAMVSARSWRKGLERAGRFAPFCSRAMVLRTPPRDLDALRLEAGFYGIGVIVAAGSAEPDVLVAPARFRRNRFTAAGWRFLEEVYRQVR
;
A
#
# COMPACT_ATOMS: atom_id res chain seq x y z
N MET A 1 22.75 -20.35 22.09
CA MET A 1 21.92 -20.41 20.86
C MET A 1 20.74 -19.47 21.04
N THR A 2 20.90 -18.20 20.67
CA THR A 2 19.88 -17.17 20.88
C THR A 2 18.86 -17.26 19.74
N SER A 3 17.59 -17.47 20.10
CA SER A 3 16.48 -17.71 19.18
C SER A 3 16.40 -16.70 18.02
N THR A 4 16.63 -17.20 16.81
CA THR A 4 16.57 -16.50 15.51
C THR A 4 15.13 -16.29 15.02
N ALA A 5 14.18 -16.05 15.93
CA ALA A 5 12.79 -15.80 15.54
C ALA A 5 12.67 -14.41 14.90
N GLU A 6 11.90 -14.31 13.80
CA GLU A 6 11.44 -13.02 13.28
C GLU A 6 10.58 -12.34 14.36
N LEU A 7 10.57 -11.01 14.35
CA LEU A 7 9.67 -10.24 15.22
C LEU A 7 8.22 -10.60 14.89
N SER A 8 7.39 -10.69 15.92
CA SER A 8 5.95 -10.90 15.73
C SER A 8 5.31 -9.69 15.08
N ALA A 9 4.11 -9.87 14.51
CA ALA A 9 3.36 -8.79 13.89
C ALA A 9 3.02 -7.67 14.89
N GLU A 10 2.74 -8.04 16.16
CA GLU A 10 2.45 -7.10 17.24
C GLU A 10 3.65 -6.19 17.53
N ALA A 11 4.85 -6.77 17.66
CA ALA A 11 6.07 -6.01 17.92
C ALA A 11 6.38 -5.04 16.76
N ILE A 12 6.17 -5.47 15.51
CA ILE A 12 6.34 -4.59 14.35
C ILE A 12 5.27 -3.49 14.36
N SER A 13 4.04 -3.79 14.77
CA SER A 13 2.95 -2.81 14.87
C SER A 13 3.24 -1.73 15.91
N GLU A 14 3.79 -2.10 17.07
CA GLU A 14 4.24 -1.15 18.10
C GLU A 14 5.35 -0.24 17.59
N ILE A 15 6.38 -0.81 16.95
CA ILE A 15 7.46 -0.05 16.31
C ILE A 15 6.91 0.88 15.23
N ALA A 16 5.97 0.38 14.42
CA ALA A 16 5.29 1.19 13.42
C ALA A 16 4.52 2.35 14.06
N SER A 17 4.01 2.21 15.28
CA SER A 17 3.37 3.32 16.02
C SER A 17 4.34 4.46 16.24
N VAL A 18 5.52 4.14 16.78
CA VAL A 18 6.53 5.12 17.19
C VAL A 18 7.09 5.81 15.94
N VAL A 19 7.57 5.02 14.98
CA VAL A 19 8.20 5.53 13.77
C VAL A 19 7.21 6.29 12.88
N SER A 20 5.95 5.87 12.80
CA SER A 20 4.93 6.60 12.06
C SER A 20 4.56 7.93 12.72
N ALA A 21 4.48 7.98 14.06
CA ALA A 21 4.22 9.21 14.79
C ALA A 21 5.33 10.25 14.54
N ASP A 22 6.60 9.84 14.63
CA ASP A 22 7.75 10.71 14.38
C ASP A 22 7.81 11.21 12.93
N ALA A 23 7.34 10.39 11.98
CA ALA A 23 7.24 10.75 10.57
C ALA A 23 5.98 11.58 10.23
N GLY A 24 5.08 11.82 11.19
CA GLY A 24 3.83 12.57 11.01
C GLY A 24 2.70 11.79 10.32
N PHE A 25 2.78 10.45 10.30
CA PHE A 25 1.74 9.59 9.74
C PHE A 25 0.66 9.30 10.80
N VAL A 26 -0.54 9.85 10.58
CA VAL A 26 -1.71 9.65 11.44
C VAL A 26 -2.74 8.84 10.66
N GLY A 27 -2.68 7.52 10.79
CA GLY A 27 -3.51 6.60 10.02
C GLY A 27 -3.82 5.30 10.75
N CYS A 28 -4.65 4.47 10.13
CA CYS A 28 -4.89 3.10 10.54
C CYS A 28 -3.63 2.25 10.33
N ARG A 29 -3.53 1.18 11.11
CA ARG A 29 -2.47 0.17 10.96
C ARG A 29 -3.06 -1.21 10.89
N SER A 30 -2.51 -2.04 10.01
CA SER A 30 -2.88 -3.44 9.93
C SER A 30 -1.74 -4.28 9.37
N THR A 31 -1.70 -5.53 9.82
CA THR A 31 -0.82 -6.56 9.27
C THR A 31 -1.52 -7.23 8.09
N VAL A 32 -0.92 -7.18 6.92
CA VAL A 32 -1.50 -7.73 5.69
C VAL A 32 -0.50 -8.59 4.93
N TRP A 33 -1.02 -9.54 4.16
CA TRP A 33 -0.23 -10.28 3.17
C TRP A 33 -0.41 -9.63 1.81
N VAL A 34 0.64 -8.99 1.30
CA VAL A 34 0.61 -8.28 0.02
C VAL A 34 2.00 -8.28 -0.59
N GLN A 35 2.12 -8.23 -1.92
CA GLN A 35 3.43 -8.33 -2.61
C GLN A 35 4.25 -9.59 -2.22
N GLY A 36 3.55 -10.68 -1.87
CA GLY A 36 4.14 -11.96 -1.46
C GLY A 36 4.95 -11.89 -0.16
N THR A 37 4.60 -10.98 0.75
CA THR A 37 5.23 -10.88 2.07
C THR A 37 4.24 -10.32 3.11
N TRP A 38 4.48 -10.63 4.39
CA TRP A 38 3.78 -9.99 5.50
C TRP A 38 4.36 -8.60 5.73
N ALA A 39 3.49 -7.61 5.84
CA ALA A 39 3.87 -6.24 6.16
C ALA A 39 2.88 -5.62 7.14
N VAL A 40 3.39 -4.78 8.04
CA VAL A 40 2.56 -3.82 8.77
C VAL A 40 2.47 -2.57 7.91
N LEU A 41 1.26 -2.20 7.53
CA LEU A 41 1.00 -0.98 6.76
C LEU A 41 0.45 0.12 7.65
N SER A 42 0.95 1.33 7.46
CA SER A 42 0.26 2.55 7.91
C SER A 42 -0.48 3.15 6.72
N PHE A 43 -1.79 3.38 6.87
CA PHE A 43 -2.67 3.79 5.77
C PHE A 43 -3.79 4.71 6.24
N ARG A 44 -4.37 5.46 5.30
CA ARG A 44 -5.57 6.28 5.52
C ARG A 44 -6.70 5.73 4.68
N LEU A 45 -7.81 5.39 5.34
CA LEU A 45 -9.04 4.97 4.66
C LEU A 45 -9.76 6.21 4.10
N ASP A 46 -10.19 6.13 2.85
CA ASP A 46 -11.17 7.07 2.29
C ASP A 46 -12.55 6.64 2.80
N LYS A 47 -13.02 7.32 3.85
CA LYS A 47 -14.28 6.98 4.51
C LYS A 47 -15.48 7.14 3.57
N ASP A 48 -15.49 8.20 2.77
CA ASP A 48 -16.59 8.49 1.85
C ASP A 48 -16.69 7.42 0.78
N GLU A 49 -15.57 7.03 0.17
CA GLU A 49 -15.53 5.94 -0.80
C GLU A 49 -15.89 4.59 -0.16
N SER A 50 -15.38 4.31 1.05
CA SER A 50 -15.69 3.06 1.75
C SER A 50 -17.18 2.95 2.12
N ASP A 51 -17.79 4.04 2.57
CA ASP A 51 -19.22 4.08 2.92
C ASP A 51 -20.08 3.99 1.67
N ARG A 52 -19.71 4.70 0.59
CA ARG A 52 -20.36 4.58 -0.72
C ARG A 52 -20.34 3.15 -1.23
N ARG A 53 -19.18 2.49 -1.17
CA ARG A 53 -19.03 1.07 -1.56
C ARG A 53 -19.90 0.16 -0.71
N ARG A 54 -19.93 0.36 0.61
CA ARG A 54 -20.78 -0.42 1.53
C ARG A 54 -22.26 -0.27 1.18
N ALA A 55 -22.73 0.94 0.88
CA ALA A 55 -24.12 1.23 0.52
C ALA A 55 -24.60 0.49 -0.74
N VAL A 56 -23.69 0.17 -1.67
CA VAL A 56 -24.01 -0.53 -2.93
C VAL A 56 -23.44 -1.96 -3.00
N GLY A 57 -22.89 -2.47 -1.89
CA GLY A 57 -22.30 -3.81 -1.82
C GLY A 57 -21.01 -4.01 -2.63
N LEU A 58 -20.31 -2.93 -3.01
CA LEU A 58 -19.11 -3.00 -3.84
C LEU A 58 -17.88 -3.42 -3.00
N GLY A 59 -17.25 -4.51 -3.41
CA GLY A 59 -16.01 -5.00 -2.81
C GLY A 59 -14.73 -4.33 -3.30
N ALA A 60 -13.61 -4.99 -3.04
CA ALA A 60 -12.33 -4.62 -3.63
C ALA A 60 -12.30 -4.97 -5.14
N ILE A 61 -11.85 -4.04 -5.97
CA ILE A 61 -11.75 -4.18 -7.43
C ILE A 61 -10.31 -4.58 -7.77
N THR A 62 -10.03 -5.87 -8.01
CA THR A 62 -8.65 -6.33 -8.26
C THR A 62 -8.36 -6.78 -9.69
N ALA A 63 -9.35 -6.75 -10.58
CA ALA A 63 -9.14 -7.08 -11.99
C ALA A 63 -8.33 -5.95 -12.69
N PRO A 64 -7.11 -6.22 -13.19
CA PRO A 64 -6.24 -5.18 -13.76
C PRO A 64 -6.89 -4.41 -14.92
N ASP A 65 -7.60 -5.11 -15.80
CA ASP A 65 -8.20 -4.50 -17.00
C ASP A 65 -9.34 -3.55 -16.63
N ILE A 66 -10.11 -3.87 -15.58
CA ILE A 66 -11.15 -3.00 -15.05
C ILE A 66 -10.50 -1.74 -14.46
N LEU A 67 -9.46 -1.88 -13.65
CA LEU A 67 -8.76 -0.73 -13.06
C LEU A 67 -8.12 0.15 -14.14
N GLN A 68 -7.55 -0.45 -15.19
CA GLN A 68 -6.98 0.27 -16.32
C GLN A 68 -8.06 1.05 -17.08
N PHE A 69 -9.21 0.43 -17.34
CA PHE A 69 -10.36 1.11 -17.94
C PHE A 69 -10.84 2.28 -17.08
N LEU A 70 -10.99 2.09 -15.77
CA LEU A 70 -11.41 3.16 -14.87
C LEU A 70 -10.40 4.32 -14.83
N LEU A 71 -9.10 4.05 -14.93
CA LEU A 71 -8.09 5.11 -15.04
C LEU A 71 -8.22 5.94 -16.31
N GLY A 72 -8.78 5.38 -17.38
CA GLY A 72 -9.10 6.11 -18.61
C GLY A 72 -10.30 7.06 -18.46
N LEU A 73 -11.16 6.85 -17.45
CA LEU A 73 -12.32 7.70 -17.20
C LEU A 73 -12.01 8.80 -16.16
N PRO A 74 -12.42 10.06 -16.41
CA PRO A 74 -12.35 11.11 -15.41
C PRO A 74 -13.31 10.81 -14.25
N THR A 75 -12.81 10.93 -13.01
CA THR A 75 -13.64 10.74 -11.80
C THR A 75 -14.73 11.80 -11.71
N GLY A 76 -15.97 11.37 -11.47
CA GLY A 76 -17.11 12.24 -11.23
C GLY A 76 -17.59 13.06 -12.43
N LYS A 77 -16.96 12.94 -13.60
CA LYS A 77 -17.34 13.66 -14.81
C LYS A 77 -18.05 12.72 -15.80
N PRO A 78 -19.11 13.19 -16.47
CA PRO A 78 -19.79 12.40 -17.49
C PRO A 78 -18.92 12.25 -18.75
N VAL A 79 -18.92 11.04 -19.30
CA VAL A 79 -18.33 10.71 -20.60
C VAL A 79 -19.43 10.09 -21.46
N ALA A 80 -19.59 10.57 -22.69
CA ALA A 80 -20.58 10.02 -23.62
C ALA A 80 -20.26 8.56 -23.98
N LEU A 81 -21.26 7.68 -23.95
CA LEU A 81 -21.08 6.26 -24.25
C LEU A 81 -20.59 6.01 -25.69
N GLU A 82 -20.96 6.90 -26.61
CA GLU A 82 -20.49 6.90 -27.99
C GLU A 82 -19.01 7.26 -28.15
N ALA A 83 -18.45 8.04 -27.21
CA ALA A 83 -17.04 8.40 -27.20
C ALA A 83 -16.13 7.25 -26.74
N LEU A 84 -16.69 6.22 -26.10
CA LEU A 84 -15.95 5.02 -25.74
C LEU A 84 -15.66 4.17 -26.98
N THR A 85 -14.50 3.52 -27.01
CA THR A 85 -14.18 2.50 -28.01
C THR A 85 -15.06 1.25 -27.86
N PRO A 86 -15.18 0.37 -28.88
CA PRO A 86 -15.88 -0.91 -28.74
C PRO A 86 -15.34 -1.79 -27.61
N ALA A 87 -14.02 -1.75 -27.37
CA ALA A 87 -13.38 -2.48 -26.28
C ALA A 87 -13.79 -1.91 -24.90
N GLU A 88 -13.78 -0.58 -24.74
CA GLU A 88 -14.22 0.08 -23.51
C GLU A 88 -15.71 -0.12 -23.22
N ARG A 89 -16.57 -0.08 -24.25
CA ARG A 89 -17.99 -0.43 -24.10
C ARG A 89 -18.19 -1.89 -23.67
N SER A 90 -17.32 -2.79 -24.14
CA SER A 90 -17.35 -4.19 -23.70
C SER A 90 -16.89 -4.33 -22.26
N MET A 91 -15.85 -3.59 -21.85
CA MET A 91 -15.38 -3.54 -20.48
C MET A 91 -16.42 -2.95 -19.52
N LEU A 92 -17.17 -1.93 -19.97
CA LEU A 92 -18.26 -1.33 -19.20
C LEU A 92 -19.33 -2.35 -18.78
N ARG A 93 -19.57 -3.39 -19.58
CA ARG A 93 -20.50 -4.47 -19.21
C ARG A 93 -19.95 -5.42 -18.14
N MET A 94 -18.63 -5.43 -17.94
CA MET A 94 -17.93 -6.29 -17.00
C MET A 94 -17.61 -5.59 -15.67
N VAL A 95 -17.75 -4.26 -15.58
CA VAL A 95 -17.43 -3.55 -14.34
C VAL A 95 -18.45 -3.88 -13.24
N PRO A 96 -18.00 -4.09 -11.99
CA PRO A 96 -18.91 -4.35 -10.88
C PRO A 96 -19.90 -3.20 -10.68
N HIS A 97 -21.12 -3.54 -10.25
CA HIS A 97 -22.13 -2.56 -9.86
C HIS A 97 -21.55 -1.56 -8.83
N GLY A 98 -21.91 -0.28 -8.99
CA GLY A 98 -21.39 0.79 -8.13
C GLY A 98 -19.99 1.30 -8.51
N THR A 99 -19.33 0.73 -9.52
CA THR A 99 -18.04 1.26 -10.00
C THR A 99 -18.23 2.53 -10.84
N VAL A 100 -19.29 2.52 -11.64
CA VAL A 100 -19.69 3.60 -12.54
C VAL A 100 -21.20 3.78 -12.43
N LEU A 101 -21.67 4.99 -12.72
CA LEU A 101 -23.07 5.30 -12.95
C LEU A 101 -23.29 5.43 -14.46
N VAL A 102 -24.26 4.70 -15.00
CA VAL A 102 -24.68 4.82 -16.41
C VAL A 102 -26.08 5.40 -16.45
N SER A 103 -26.26 6.55 -17.09
CA SER A 103 -27.55 7.22 -17.21
C SER A 103 -27.59 8.11 -18.44
N ALA A 104 -28.72 8.14 -19.16
CA ALA A 104 -28.95 9.01 -20.32
C ALA A 104 -27.82 8.99 -21.38
N GLY A 105 -27.27 7.80 -21.69
CA GLY A 105 -26.17 7.67 -22.66
C GLY A 105 -24.81 8.16 -22.15
N MET A 106 -24.68 8.45 -20.86
CA MET A 106 -23.44 8.89 -20.22
C MET A 106 -22.93 7.82 -19.24
N VAL A 107 -21.61 7.79 -19.08
CA VAL A 107 -20.89 7.00 -18.07
C VAL A 107 -20.15 7.94 -17.14
N ILE A 108 -20.38 7.82 -15.83
CA ILE A 108 -19.68 8.59 -14.80
C ILE A 108 -18.93 7.62 -13.91
N ARG A 109 -17.60 7.76 -13.84
CA ARG A 109 -16.78 6.98 -12.91
C ARG A 109 -17.05 7.44 -11.49
N GLN A 110 -17.46 6.51 -10.63
CA GLN A 110 -17.65 6.75 -9.20
C GLN A 110 -16.50 6.20 -8.37
N ALA A 111 -15.96 5.02 -8.73
CA ALA A 111 -14.92 4.37 -7.96
C ALA A 111 -13.59 5.13 -8.00
N VAL A 112 -13.04 5.34 -6.82
CA VAL A 112 -11.67 5.83 -6.57
C VAL A 112 -10.94 4.83 -5.68
N PRO A 113 -9.59 4.91 -5.56
CA PRO A 113 -8.88 4.08 -4.60
C PRO A 113 -9.44 4.27 -3.19
N PRO A 114 -9.80 3.19 -2.47
CA PRO A 114 -10.53 3.28 -1.20
C PRO A 114 -9.64 3.63 0.01
N LEU A 115 -8.32 3.67 -0.18
CA LEU A 115 -7.34 4.05 0.82
C LEU A 115 -6.05 4.54 0.17
N GLY A 116 -5.21 5.22 0.96
CA GLY A 116 -3.82 5.49 0.63
C GLY A 116 -2.88 4.83 1.64
N VAL A 117 -1.83 4.15 1.18
CA VAL A 117 -0.77 3.59 2.04
C VAL A 117 0.39 4.55 2.13
N GLU A 118 0.86 4.81 3.34
CA GLU A 118 1.92 5.79 3.61
C GLU A 118 3.27 5.11 3.86
N MET A 119 3.24 3.98 4.58
CA MET A 119 4.42 3.23 4.99
C MET A 119 4.14 1.73 4.98
N ALA A 120 5.11 0.95 4.51
CA ALA A 120 5.17 -0.49 4.68
C ALA A 120 6.39 -0.89 5.53
N MET A 121 6.16 -1.64 6.60
CA MET A 121 7.22 -2.19 7.45
C MET A 121 7.24 -3.71 7.36
N VAL A 122 8.42 -4.28 7.08
CA VAL A 122 8.62 -5.72 7.00
C VAL A 122 9.64 -6.17 8.03
N SER A 123 9.42 -7.31 8.69
CA SER A 123 10.47 -7.95 9.48
C SER A 123 11.36 -8.83 8.61
N ALA A 124 12.63 -8.93 9.01
CA ALA A 124 13.55 -9.86 8.40
C ALA A 124 14.62 -10.32 9.40
N ARG A 125 15.11 -11.56 9.21
CA ARG A 125 16.24 -12.09 9.99
C ARG A 125 17.60 -11.61 9.49
N SER A 126 17.67 -11.22 8.21
CA SER A 126 18.86 -10.65 7.60
C SER A 126 18.49 -9.38 6.86
N TRP A 127 19.37 -8.39 6.90
CA TRP A 127 19.13 -7.12 6.24
C TRP A 127 19.05 -7.26 4.71
N ARG A 128 19.79 -8.21 4.11
CA ARG A 128 19.68 -8.52 2.68
C ARG A 128 18.28 -8.98 2.28
N LYS A 129 17.66 -9.86 3.08
CA LYS A 129 16.25 -10.25 2.87
C LYS A 129 15.28 -9.13 3.21
N GLY A 130 15.61 -8.30 4.20
CA GLY A 130 14.87 -7.07 4.51
C GLY A 130 14.81 -6.11 3.33
N LEU A 131 15.95 -5.85 2.67
CA LEU A 131 16.02 -5.03 1.45
C LEU A 131 15.16 -5.60 0.33
N GLU A 132 15.25 -6.91 0.09
CA GLU A 132 14.44 -7.58 -0.93
C GLU A 132 12.93 -7.41 -0.65
N ARG A 133 12.48 -7.73 0.57
CA ARG A 133 11.07 -7.66 0.97
C ARG A 133 10.54 -6.23 0.97
N ALA A 134 11.27 -5.30 1.59
CA ALA A 134 10.90 -3.88 1.64
C ALA A 134 10.91 -3.29 0.22
N GLY A 135 11.88 -3.67 -0.62
CA GLY A 135 12.00 -3.21 -2.01
C GLY A 135 10.75 -3.45 -2.86
N ARG A 136 9.97 -4.49 -2.58
CA ARG A 136 8.70 -4.78 -3.28
C ARG A 136 7.64 -3.68 -3.13
N PHE A 137 7.79 -2.81 -2.15
CA PHE A 137 6.90 -1.68 -1.87
C PHE A 137 7.33 -0.36 -2.51
N ALA A 138 8.52 -0.32 -3.15
CA ALA A 138 9.08 0.89 -3.75
C ALA A 138 8.11 1.67 -4.68
N PRO A 139 7.27 1.01 -5.49
CA PRO A 139 6.33 1.73 -6.37
C PRO A 139 5.13 2.36 -5.66
N PHE A 140 4.87 2.03 -4.40
CA PHE A 140 3.57 2.25 -3.77
C PHE A 140 3.59 3.16 -2.54
N CYS A 141 4.63 3.09 -1.71
CA CYS A 141 4.69 3.82 -0.44
C CYS A 141 6.13 3.92 0.10
N SER A 142 6.28 4.67 1.21
CA SER A 142 7.52 4.67 1.98
C SER A 142 7.72 3.27 2.58
N ARG A 143 8.95 2.87 2.86
CA ARG A 143 9.21 1.48 3.28
C ARG A 143 10.39 1.37 4.21
N ALA A 144 10.27 0.46 5.17
CA ALA A 144 11.33 0.16 6.12
C ALA A 144 11.40 -1.35 6.38
N MET A 145 12.59 -1.81 6.76
CA MET A 145 12.78 -3.11 7.37
C MET A 145 12.98 -2.96 8.87
N VAL A 146 12.51 -3.95 9.63
CA VAL A 146 12.72 -4.07 11.06
C VAL A 146 13.58 -5.30 11.33
N LEU A 147 14.71 -5.08 11.97
CA LEU A 147 15.65 -6.10 12.39
C LEU A 147 15.58 -6.26 13.91
N ARG A 148 15.71 -7.49 14.39
CA ARG A 148 15.73 -7.73 15.85
C ARG A 148 17.06 -7.30 16.48
N THR A 149 18.15 -7.47 15.75
CA THR A 149 19.51 -7.18 16.24
C THR A 149 20.27 -6.40 15.18
N PRO A 150 21.19 -5.50 15.57
CA PRO A 150 22.03 -4.79 14.61
C PRO A 150 22.91 -5.81 13.86
N PRO A 151 23.02 -5.71 12.53
CA PRO A 151 23.95 -6.55 11.78
C PRO A 151 25.39 -6.12 11.99
N ARG A 152 26.35 -7.00 11.71
CA ARG A 152 27.78 -6.71 11.88
C ARG A 152 28.32 -5.71 10.85
N ASP A 153 27.77 -5.72 9.65
CA ASP A 153 28.15 -4.92 8.49
C ASP A 153 27.30 -3.64 8.37
N LEU A 154 27.28 -2.82 9.43
CA LEU A 154 26.43 -1.62 9.51
C LEU A 154 26.68 -0.61 8.39
N ASP A 155 27.93 -0.40 7.97
CA ASP A 155 28.24 0.60 6.94
C ASP A 155 27.73 0.17 5.56
N ALA A 156 27.89 -1.11 5.21
CA ALA A 156 27.33 -1.68 3.98
C ALA A 156 25.80 -1.58 3.98
N LEU A 157 25.16 -1.90 5.11
CA LEU A 157 23.72 -1.74 5.28
C LEU A 157 23.26 -0.29 5.06
N ARG A 158 23.91 0.67 5.74
CA ARG A 158 23.53 2.09 5.63
C ARG A 158 23.67 2.59 4.19
N LEU A 159 24.76 2.21 3.52
CA LEU A 159 25.00 2.57 2.13
C LEU A 159 23.89 2.02 1.21
N GLU A 160 23.61 0.72 1.26
CA GLU A 160 22.62 0.09 0.40
C GLU A 160 21.19 0.57 0.70
N ALA A 161 20.81 0.59 1.99
CA ALA A 161 19.48 1.04 2.41
C ALA A 161 19.24 2.51 2.06
N GLY A 162 20.26 3.37 2.27
CA GLY A 162 20.22 4.77 1.87
C GLY A 162 20.07 4.95 0.36
N PHE A 163 20.82 4.20 -0.44
CA PHE A 163 20.72 4.23 -1.90
C PHE A 163 19.31 3.87 -2.41
N TYR A 164 18.68 2.86 -1.81
CA TYR A 164 17.32 2.47 -2.19
C TYR A 164 16.23 3.30 -1.47
N GLY A 165 16.56 4.14 -0.49
CA GLY A 165 15.59 4.88 0.32
C GLY A 165 14.74 3.98 1.23
N ILE A 166 15.30 2.85 1.68
CA ILE A 166 14.67 1.90 2.60
C ILE A 166 15.09 2.27 4.03
N GLY A 167 14.12 2.47 4.92
CA GLY A 167 14.39 2.67 6.33
C GLY A 167 14.92 1.41 7.01
N VAL A 168 15.78 1.57 8.01
CA VAL A 168 16.33 0.46 8.80
C VAL A 168 16.10 0.76 10.27
N ILE A 169 15.34 -0.13 10.91
CA ILE A 169 14.95 -0.02 12.31
C ILE A 169 15.44 -1.26 13.04
N VAL A 170 16.05 -1.08 14.22
CA VAL A 170 16.54 -2.17 15.07
C VAL A 170 15.76 -2.20 16.38
N ALA A 171 15.07 -3.32 16.62
CA ALA A 171 14.28 -3.57 17.81
C ALA A 171 15.07 -4.44 18.82
N ALA A 172 16.16 -3.89 19.35
CA ALA A 172 17.11 -4.61 20.22
C ALA A 172 16.57 -4.92 21.63
N GLY A 173 15.28 -5.21 21.78
CA GLY A 173 14.61 -5.45 23.07
C GLY A 173 14.45 -4.21 23.96
N SER A 174 14.77 -3.02 23.44
CA SER A 174 14.50 -1.73 24.08
C SER A 174 13.08 -1.27 23.82
N ALA A 175 12.53 -0.44 24.72
CA ALA A 175 11.23 0.20 24.53
C ALA A 175 11.22 1.19 23.35
N GLU A 176 12.37 1.76 23.02
CA GLU A 176 12.56 2.66 21.87
C GLU A 176 13.39 1.96 20.79
N PRO A 177 12.88 1.84 19.55
CA PRO A 177 13.61 1.24 18.45
C PRO A 177 14.69 2.19 17.93
N ASP A 178 15.87 1.65 17.59
CA ASP A 178 16.97 2.43 17.00
C ASP A 178 16.78 2.57 15.49
N VAL A 179 16.67 3.80 15.00
CA VAL A 179 16.50 4.11 13.58
C VAL A 179 17.87 4.38 12.97
N LEU A 180 18.47 3.35 12.38
CA LEU A 180 19.78 3.43 11.73
C LEU A 180 19.74 4.21 10.41
N VAL A 181 18.61 4.12 9.69
CA VAL A 181 18.34 4.83 8.44
C VAL A 181 16.87 5.23 8.43
N ALA A 182 16.58 6.52 8.30
CA ALA A 182 15.21 6.99 8.14
C ALA A 182 14.64 6.57 6.77
N PRO A 183 13.39 6.09 6.69
CA PRO A 183 12.77 5.75 5.42
C PRO A 183 12.59 7.00 4.54
N ALA A 184 12.91 6.89 3.25
CA ALA A 184 12.71 7.99 2.32
C ALA A 184 11.20 8.25 2.12
N ARG A 185 10.81 9.52 2.06
CA ARG A 185 9.42 9.91 1.80
C ARG A 185 9.02 9.51 0.38
N PHE A 186 7.95 8.73 0.26
CA PHE A 186 7.37 8.40 -1.03
C PHE A 186 6.51 9.56 -1.58
N ARG A 187 6.69 9.85 -2.87
CA ARG A 187 5.80 10.74 -3.64
C ARG A 187 5.28 9.99 -4.84
N ARG A 188 3.96 9.86 -4.93
CA ARG A 188 3.31 9.20 -6.06
C ARG A 188 3.38 10.12 -7.29
N ASN A 189 4.17 9.72 -8.29
CA ASN A 189 4.31 10.48 -9.54
C ASN A 189 3.31 10.08 -10.62
N ARG A 190 2.72 8.87 -10.55
CA ARG A 190 1.77 8.34 -11.53
C ARG A 190 0.66 7.55 -10.87
N PHE A 191 -0.54 7.59 -11.46
CA PHE A 191 -1.66 6.73 -11.10
C PHE A 191 -1.73 5.59 -12.12
N THR A 192 -1.44 4.37 -11.67
CA THR A 192 -1.38 3.17 -12.53
C THR A 192 -2.36 2.11 -12.04
N ALA A 193 -2.79 1.21 -12.93
CA ALA A 193 -3.69 0.12 -12.56
C ALA A 193 -3.05 -0.79 -11.50
N ALA A 194 -1.74 -1.04 -11.59
CA ALA A 194 -0.99 -1.78 -10.58
C ALA A 194 -0.97 -1.07 -9.22
N GLY A 195 -0.78 0.26 -9.21
CA GLY A 195 -0.82 1.05 -7.99
C GLY A 195 -2.22 1.05 -7.35
N TRP A 196 -3.27 1.16 -8.14
CA TRP A 196 -4.64 1.05 -7.63
C TRP A 196 -4.92 -0.37 -7.13
N ARG A 197 -4.52 -1.41 -7.87
CA ARG A 197 -4.70 -2.80 -7.47
C ARG A 197 -4.05 -3.09 -6.12
N PHE A 198 -2.86 -2.59 -5.87
CA PHE A 198 -2.20 -2.70 -4.56
C PHE A 198 -3.11 -2.15 -3.44
N LEU A 199 -3.71 -0.98 -3.62
CA LEU A 199 -4.61 -0.37 -2.63
C LEU A 199 -5.90 -1.19 -2.44
N GLU A 200 -6.42 -1.82 -3.50
CA GLU A 200 -7.59 -2.70 -3.47
C GLU A 200 -7.29 -4.02 -2.75
N GLU A 201 -6.10 -4.59 -2.95
CA GLU A 201 -5.63 -5.79 -2.25
C GLU A 201 -5.44 -5.54 -0.75
N VAL A 202 -4.97 -4.34 -0.38
CA VAL A 202 -4.92 -3.91 1.03
C VAL A 202 -6.35 -3.71 1.56
N TYR A 203 -7.21 -2.99 0.84
CA TYR A 203 -8.59 -2.71 1.28
C TYR A 203 -9.39 -3.98 1.56
N ARG A 204 -9.20 -5.02 0.75
CA ARG A 204 -9.83 -6.34 0.98
C ARG A 204 -9.54 -6.93 2.35
N GLN A 205 -8.36 -6.67 2.91
CA GLN A 205 -7.87 -7.28 4.15
C GLN A 205 -8.14 -6.43 5.40
N VAL A 206 -8.46 -5.13 5.22
CA VAL A 206 -8.58 -4.17 6.34
C VAL A 206 -10.00 -3.60 6.50
N ARG A 207 -10.95 -4.06 5.68
CA ARG A 207 -12.35 -3.64 5.71
C ARG A 207 -13.22 -4.55 6.58
#